data_AF-A0A7J4RAM5-F1
#
_entry.id   AF-A0A7J4RAM5-F1
#
_cell.length_a   1.000
_cell.length_b   1.000
_cell.length_c   1.000
_cell.angle_alpha   90.00
_cell.angle_beta   90.00
_cell.angle_gamma   90.00
#
_symmetry.space_group_name_H-M   'P 1'
#
loop_
_entity.id
_entity.type
_entity.pdbx_description
1 polymer ?
#
loop_
_entity_poly.entity_id
_entity_poly.type
_entity_poly.pdbx_seq_one_letter_code
_entity_poly.pdbx_strand_id
1 'polypeptide(L)'
;MGFARFRPNRGKMTASSIEEKIVYDADALQALCPFGMLRLFAEKINQGKSMTEAVNMVKETQKRFLVNLQTKTARGLASKPQRIADEFLGLFDREERGSY
;
A
#
# COMPACT_ATOMS: atom_id res chain seq x y z
N MET A 1 5.68 -16.53 26.43
CA MET A 1 4.30 -16.44 25.89
C MET A 1 4.37 -15.79 24.53
N GLY A 2 4.12 -16.54 23.45
CA GLY A 2 4.13 -15.98 22.09
C GLY A 2 2.77 -15.38 21.77
N PHE A 3 2.74 -14.10 21.37
CA PHE A 3 1.54 -13.54 20.73
C PHE A 3 1.26 -14.36 19.47
N ALA A 4 0.02 -14.86 19.33
CA ALA A 4 -0.41 -15.50 18.10
C ALA A 4 -0.05 -14.58 16.93
N ARG A 5 0.72 -15.10 15.95
CA ARG A 5 0.99 -14.36 14.71
C ARG A 5 -0.37 -14.03 14.10
N PHE A 6 -0.81 -12.78 14.27
CA PHE A 6 -1.96 -12.25 13.56
C PHE A 6 -1.61 -12.34 12.08
N ARG A 7 -2.19 -13.31 11.39
CA ARG A 7 -2.08 -13.48 9.94
C ARG A 7 -3.43 -13.03 9.38
N PRO A 8 -3.61 -11.75 9.04
CA PRO A 8 -4.89 -11.32 8.52
C PRO A 8 -5.16 -12.08 7.21
N ASN A 9 -6.16 -12.96 7.29
CA ASN A 9 -6.95 -13.53 6.21
C ASN A 9 -6.23 -14.24 5.05
N ARG A 10 -6.13 -15.58 5.17
CA ARG A 10 -6.08 -16.51 4.02
C ARG A 10 -7.45 -16.57 3.30
N GLY A 11 -7.93 -15.45 2.73
CA GLY A 11 -9.05 -15.47 1.78
C GLY A 11 -10.38 -14.83 2.20
N LYS A 12 -10.51 -14.22 3.40
CA LYS A 12 -11.65 -13.33 3.71
C LYS A 12 -11.23 -11.87 3.53
N MET A 13 -11.85 -11.13 2.61
CA MET A 13 -11.50 -9.71 2.38
C MET A 13 -12.05 -8.77 3.47
N THR A 14 -13.01 -9.21 4.27
CA THR A 14 -13.67 -8.39 5.30
C THR A 14 -13.41 -8.95 6.70
N ALA A 15 -12.95 -8.09 7.60
CA ALA A 15 -12.76 -8.44 9.00
C ALA A 15 -14.12 -8.46 9.73
N SER A 16 -14.25 -9.35 10.71
CA SER A 16 -15.54 -9.64 11.36
C SER A 16 -15.83 -8.68 12.50
N SER A 17 -14.83 -8.30 13.30
CA SER A 17 -14.98 -7.33 14.40
C SER A 17 -14.47 -5.92 14.04
N ILE A 18 -14.83 -4.90 14.83
CA ILE A 18 -14.30 -3.54 14.65
C ILE A 18 -12.80 -3.47 14.99
N GLU A 19 -12.34 -4.23 15.98
CA GLU A 19 -10.94 -4.33 16.38
C GLU A 19 -10.10 -4.95 15.26
N GLU A 20 -10.59 -6.03 14.63
CA GLU A 20 -9.91 -6.64 13.48
C GLU A 20 -9.81 -5.68 12.29
N LYS A 21 -10.85 -4.87 12.05
CA LYS A 21 -10.83 -3.80 11.02
C LYS A 21 -9.77 -2.76 11.31
N ILE A 22 -9.68 -2.32 12.57
CA ILE A 22 -8.69 -1.32 13.00
C ILE A 22 -7.26 -1.87 12.84
N VAL A 23 -7.01 -3.11 13.27
CA VAL A 23 -5.69 -3.74 13.14
C VAL A 23 -5.32 -3.94 11.66
N TYR A 24 -6.27 -4.42 10.84
CA TYR A 24 -6.06 -4.57 9.40
C TYR A 24 -5.74 -3.22 8.73
N ASP A 25 -6.52 -2.18 9.02
CA ASP A 25 -6.31 -0.87 8.43
C ASP A 25 -4.98 -0.23 8.87
N ALA A 26 -4.58 -0.43 10.12
CA ALA A 26 -3.29 0.05 10.62
C ALA A 26 -2.11 -0.60 9.89
N ASP A 27 -2.17 -1.91 9.62
CA ASP A 27 -1.16 -2.63 8.84
C ASP A 27 -1.20 -2.20 7.35
N ALA A 28 -2.39 -2.06 6.78
CA ALA A 28 -2.56 -1.59 5.40
C ALA A 28 -1.99 -0.19 5.18
N LEU A 29 -2.16 0.73 6.14
CA LEU A 29 -1.61 2.09 6.06
C LEU A 29 -0.06 2.10 6.03
N GLN A 30 0.61 1.09 6.59
CA GLN A 30 2.09 0.93 6.49
C GLN A 30 2.55 0.50 5.09
N ALA A 31 1.63 0.09 4.22
CA ALA A 31 1.88 -0.25 2.82
C ALA A 31 1.35 0.81 1.84
N LEU A 32 0.65 1.84 2.33
CA LEU A 32 0.05 2.92 1.53
C LEU A 32 0.86 4.21 1.61
N CYS A 33 0.50 5.18 0.76
CA CYS A 33 1.02 6.56 0.82
C CYS A 33 2.55 6.62 0.57
N PRO A 34 3.20 7.79 0.66
CA PRO A 34 4.61 7.92 0.27
C PRO A 34 5.55 7.00 1.06
N PHE A 35 5.31 6.82 2.36
CA PHE A 35 6.14 5.94 3.18
C PHE A 35 6.00 4.47 2.77
N GLY A 36 4.77 3.95 2.66
CA GLY A 36 4.54 2.57 2.25
C GLY A 36 5.02 2.30 0.83
N MET A 37 4.84 3.27 -0.07
CA MET A 37 5.35 3.24 -1.45
C MET A 37 6.87 3.05 -1.49
N LEU A 38 7.62 3.90 -0.78
CA LEU A 38 9.08 3.84 -0.72
C LEU A 38 9.58 2.55 -0.07
N ARG A 39 8.91 2.10 1.01
CA ARG A 39 9.24 0.85 1.69
C ARG A 39 9.10 -0.35 0.76
N LEU A 40 7.99 -0.44 0.04
CA LEU A 40 7.75 -1.50 -0.93
C LEU A 40 8.72 -1.44 -2.11
N PHE A 41 8.98 -0.23 -2.64
CA PHE A 41 9.96 -0.05 -3.71
C PHE A 41 11.34 -0.57 -3.30
N ALA A 42 11.86 -0.12 -2.15
CA ALA A 42 13.14 -0.55 -1.62
C ALA A 42 13.20 -2.07 -1.39
N GLU A 43 12.11 -2.66 -0.87
CA GLU A 43 11.99 -4.12 -0.73
C GLU A 43 12.10 -4.84 -2.09
N LYS A 44 11.46 -4.32 -3.15
CA LYS A 44 11.47 -4.94 -4.48
C LYS A 44 12.83 -4.80 -5.17
N ILE A 45 13.48 -3.65 -5.03
CA ILE A 45 14.86 -3.48 -5.49
C ILE A 45 15.80 -4.47 -4.78
N ASN A 46 15.69 -4.63 -3.46
CA ASN A 46 16.47 -5.60 -2.70
C ASN A 46 16.18 -7.07 -3.09
N GLN A 47 15.00 -7.34 -3.67
CA GLN A 47 14.63 -8.64 -4.24
C GLN A 47 15.14 -8.84 -5.68
N GLY A 48 15.91 -7.90 -6.22
CA GLY A 48 16.46 -7.95 -7.57
C GLY A 48 15.45 -7.62 -8.67
N LYS A 49 14.34 -6.95 -8.34
CA LYS A 49 13.40 -6.45 -9.35
C LYS A 49 13.98 -5.23 -10.06
N SER A 50 13.69 -5.11 -11.36
CA SER A 50 13.98 -3.88 -12.09
C SER A 50 13.17 -2.71 -11.53
N MET A 51 13.62 -1.48 -11.82
CA MET A 51 12.92 -0.27 -11.37
C MET A 51 11.46 -0.24 -11.85
N THR A 52 11.22 -0.52 -13.13
CA THR A 52 9.88 -0.54 -13.73
C THR A 52 9.00 -1.63 -13.11
N GLU A 53 9.51 -2.85 -12.90
CA GLU A 53 8.77 -3.90 -12.20
C GLU A 53 8.43 -3.49 -10.76
N ALA A 54 9.41 -2.94 -10.02
CA ALA A 54 9.21 -2.51 -8.65
C ALA A 54 8.13 -1.44 -8.56
N VAL A 55 8.15 -0.43 -9.43
CA VAL A 55 7.14 0.63 -9.48
C VAL A 55 5.76 0.06 -9.83
N ASN A 56 5.66 -0.85 -10.80
CA ASN A 56 4.38 -1.48 -11.15
C ASN A 56 3.81 -2.30 -9.98
N MET A 57 4.65 -3.06 -9.28
CA MET A 57 4.23 -3.80 -8.07
C MET A 57 3.78 -2.87 -6.94
N VAL A 58 4.44 -1.71 -6.79
CA VAL A 58 4.06 -0.68 -5.83
C VAL A 58 2.68 -0.12 -6.17
N LYS A 59 2.42 0.26 -7.42
CA LYS A 59 1.11 0.77 -7.87
C LYS A 59 -0.02 -0.22 -7.59
N GLU A 60 0.17 -1.48 -7.95
CA GLU A 60 -0.83 -2.52 -7.70
C GLU A 60 -1.08 -2.71 -6.20
N THR A 61 -0.03 -2.64 -5.39
CA THR A 61 -0.15 -2.75 -3.93
C THR A 61 -0.90 -1.55 -3.33
N GLN A 62 -0.58 -0.33 -3.78
CA GLN A 62 -1.27 0.90 -3.35
C GLN A 62 -2.76 0.84 -3.68
N LYS A 63 -3.09 0.53 -4.94
CA LYS A 63 -4.47 0.38 -5.41
C LYS A 63 -5.24 -0.68 -4.60
N ARG A 64 -4.61 -1.85 -4.38
CA ARG A 64 -5.23 -2.95 -3.65
C ARG A 64 -5.52 -2.57 -2.19
N PHE A 65 -4.56 -1.99 -1.48
CA PHE A 65 -4.78 -1.66 -0.06
C PHE A 65 -5.77 -0.51 0.12
N LEU A 66 -5.75 0.49 -0.78
CA LEU A 66 -6.64 1.65 -0.69
C LEU A 66 -8.12 1.26 -0.81
N VAL A 67 -8.45 0.36 -1.75
CA VAL A 67 -9.83 -0.14 -1.96
C VAL A 67 -10.29 -1.01 -0.78
N ASN A 68 -9.35 -1.67 -0.09
CA ASN A 68 -9.66 -2.61 0.99
C ASN A 68 -9.69 -1.98 2.39
N LEU A 69 -9.42 -0.67 2.54
CA LEU A 69 -9.56 0.02 3.82
C LEU A 69 -11.00 -0.08 4.34
N GLN A 70 -11.17 -0.53 5.57
CA GLN A 70 -12.47 -0.94 6.11
C GLN A 70 -13.13 0.19 6.93
N THR A 71 -12.35 1.02 7.61
CA THR A 71 -12.84 2.12 8.45
C THR A 71 -12.88 3.46 7.73
N LYS A 72 -13.79 4.34 8.15
CA LYS A 72 -13.84 5.73 7.66
C LYS A 72 -12.59 6.51 8.06
N THR A 73 -12.07 6.27 9.27
CA THR A 73 -10.87 6.91 9.78
C THR A 73 -9.65 6.60 8.93
N ALA A 74 -9.40 5.33 8.58
CA ALA A 74 -8.28 4.95 7.75
C ALA A 74 -8.35 5.57 6.35
N ARG A 75 -9.54 5.59 5.72
CA ARG A 75 -9.75 6.30 4.45
C ARG A 75 -9.45 7.80 4.54
N GLY A 76 -9.88 8.43 5.65
CA GLY A 76 -9.55 9.84 5.93
C GLY A 76 -8.04 10.07 6.04
N LEU A 77 -7.34 9.23 6.80
CA LEU A 77 -5.89 9.30 6.98
C LEU A 77 -5.12 9.10 5.66
N ALA A 78 -5.58 8.20 4.79
CA ALA A 78 -4.94 7.92 3.51
C ALA A 78 -5.20 9.01 2.45
N SER A 79 -6.34 9.71 2.50
CA SER A 79 -6.83 10.56 1.39
C SER A 79 -5.81 11.59 0.85
N LYS A 80 -5.28 12.44 1.72
CA LYS A 80 -4.30 13.49 1.36
C LYS A 80 -2.93 12.92 1.01
N PRO A 81 -2.30 12.06 1.84
CA PRO A 81 -0.97 11.55 1.52
C PRO A 81 -0.96 10.61 0.31
N GLN A 82 -2.04 9.87 0.05
CA GLN A 82 -2.14 9.01 -1.14
C GLN A 82 -2.01 9.83 -2.42
N ARG A 83 -2.64 11.02 -2.48
CA ARG A 83 -2.52 11.91 -3.63
C ARG A 83 -1.06 12.27 -3.96
N ILE A 84 -0.22 12.47 -2.95
CA ILE A 84 1.21 12.75 -3.14
C ILE A 84 1.92 11.56 -3.77
N ALA A 85 1.59 10.34 -3.32
CA ALA A 85 2.14 9.11 -3.91
C ALA A 85 1.68 8.95 -5.37
N ASP A 86 0.40 9.20 -5.65
CA ASP A 86 -0.16 9.09 -7.01
C ASP A 86 0.46 10.14 -7.96
N GLU A 87 0.68 11.37 -7.50
CA GLU A 87 1.36 12.43 -8.27
C GLU A 87 2.80 12.02 -8.61
N PHE A 88 3.55 11.45 -7.67
CA PHE A 88 4.90 10.93 -7.91
C PHE A 88 4.91 9.77 -8.91
N LEU A 89 4.02 8.79 -8.74
CA LEU A 89 3.93 7.64 -9.65
C LEU A 89 3.49 8.06 -11.06
N GLY A 90 2.66 9.10 -11.17
CA GLY A 90 2.26 9.69 -12.45
C GLY A 90 3.39 10.49 -13.12
N LEU A 91 4.28 11.11 -12.35
CA LEU A 91 5.52 11.70 -12.89
C LEU A 91 6.44 10.61 -13.46
N PHE A 92 6.65 9.54 -12.71
CA PHE A 92 7.44 8.40 -13.17
C PHE A 92 6.91 7.82 -14.49
N ASP A 93 5.58 7.68 -14.63
CA ASP A 93 4.98 7.19 -15.87
C ASP A 93 5.21 8.09 -17.09
N ARG A 94 5.26 9.40 -16.88
CA ARG A 94 5.55 10.35 -17.95
C ARG A 94 7.01 10.27 -18.38
N GLU A 95 7.90 10.13 -17.41
CA GLU A 95 9.34 9.98 -17.64
C GLU A 95 9.67 8.70 -18.42
N GLU A 96 9.11 7.56 -18.02
CA GLU A 96 9.28 6.28 -18.74
C GLU A 96 8.76 6.33 -20.19
N ARG A 97 7.77 7.19 -20.47
CA ARG A 97 7.21 7.39 -21.82
C ARG A 97 7.95 8.47 -22.63
N GLY A 98 8.99 9.08 -22.06
CA GLY A 98 9.72 10.18 -22.70
C GLY A 98 8.87 11.42 -22.95
N SER A 99 7.80 11.62 -22.17
CA SER A 99 6.82 12.70 -22.35
C SER A 99 6.99 13.74 -21.22
N TYR A 100 8.01 14.59 -21.33
CA TYR A 100 8.20 15.76 -20.45
C TYR A 100 7.58 17.01 -21.06
#